data_AF-A0A970R9T3-F1
#
_entry.id   AF-A0A970R9T3-F1
#
_cell.length_a   1.000
_cell.length_b   1.000
_cell.length_c   1.000
_cell.angle_alpha   90.00
_cell.angle_beta   90.00
_cell.angle_gamma   90.00
#
_symmetry.space_group_name_H-M   'P 1'
#
loop_
_entity.id
_entity.type
_entity.pdbx_description
1 polymer ?
#
loop_
_entity_poly.entity_id
_entity_poly.type
_entity_poly.pdbx_seq_one_letter_code
_entity_poly.pdbx_strand_id
1 'polypeptide(L)'
;MTKITGFLEYERIEEEYEAVELRLKDYNEFVHGLTPKQAKQQSARCMDCGTPFCHNACPVNNIIPDFNELVYRDDWRQANEVLQSTNNFPEFTGRICPAPCEAACTL
;
A
#
# COMPACT_ATOMS: atom_id res chain seq x y z
N MET A 1 7.62 14.01 -7.24
CA MET A 1 8.16 12.69 -6.90
C MET A 1 8.06 12.56 -5.41
N THR A 2 7.93 11.33 -4.95
CA THR A 2 7.88 11.01 -3.53
C THR A 2 9.15 11.52 -2.86
N LYS A 3 9.17 11.62 -1.52
CA LYS A 3 10.40 12.00 -0.83
C LYS A 3 11.46 10.92 -1.11
N ILE A 4 12.45 11.22 -1.94
CA ILE A 4 13.44 10.25 -2.46
C ILE A 4 14.14 9.48 -1.32
N THR A 5 14.38 10.14 -0.18
CA THR A 5 15.00 9.55 1.02
C THR A 5 14.01 9.12 2.09
N GLY A 6 12.71 9.09 1.78
CA GLY A 6 11.66 8.81 2.77
C GLY A 6 11.80 7.45 3.44
N PHE A 7 12.36 6.46 2.74
CA PHE A 7 12.67 5.13 3.31
C PHE A 7 13.75 5.14 4.40
N LEU A 8 14.61 6.17 4.44
CA LEU A 8 15.63 6.35 5.49
C LEU A 8 15.06 7.03 6.74
N GLU A 9 13.96 7.76 6.60
CA GLU A 9 13.40 8.61 7.64
C GLU A 9 12.16 8.02 8.31
N TYR A 10 11.43 7.16 7.60
CA TYR A 10 10.19 6.56 8.09
C TYR A 10 10.34 5.05 8.14
N GLU A 11 10.07 4.46 9.31
CA GLU A 11 9.92 3.02 9.47
C GLU A 11 8.64 2.50 8.81
N ARG A 12 8.60 1.20 8.53
CA ARG A 12 7.45 0.55 7.88
C ARG A 12 6.33 0.51 8.91
N ILE A 13 5.17 1.04 8.54
CA ILE A 13 3.97 0.92 9.34
C ILE A 13 3.32 -0.42 8.98
N GLU A 14 3.31 -1.36 9.94
CA GLU A 14 2.58 -2.62 9.82
C GLU A 14 1.09 -2.41 10.12
N GLU A 15 0.27 -3.32 9.61
CA GLU A 15 -1.16 -3.35 9.91
C GLU A 15 -1.40 -3.63 11.40
N GLU A 16 -2.38 -2.93 11.97
CA GLU A 16 -2.79 -3.14 13.35
C GLU A 16 -3.92 -4.17 13.40
N TYR A 17 -3.84 -5.10 14.35
CA TYR A 17 -4.82 -6.13 14.56
C TYR A 17 -5.56 -5.88 15.86
N GLU A 18 -6.88 -6.03 15.84
CA GLU A 18 -7.67 -5.97 17.06
C GLU A 18 -7.24 -7.06 18.06
N ALA A 19 -7.31 -6.72 19.35
CA ALA A 19 -6.93 -7.62 20.43
C ALA A 19 -7.68 -8.97 20.34
N VAL A 20 -6.98 -10.05 20.65
CA VAL A 20 -7.50 -11.42 20.50
C VAL A 20 -8.80 -11.61 21.27
N GLU A 21 -8.87 -11.06 22.48
CA GLU A 21 -10.02 -11.16 23.37
C GLU A 21 -11.27 -10.44 22.84
N LEU A 22 -11.08 -9.45 21.96
CA LEU A 22 -12.18 -8.71 21.34
C LEU A 22 -12.65 -9.40 20.06
N ARG A 23 -11.73 -9.76 19.16
CA ARG A 23 -12.06 -10.40 17.87
C ARG A 23 -12.60 -11.83 17.97
N LEU A 24 -12.60 -12.44 19.18
CA LEU A 24 -13.25 -13.73 19.43
C LEU A 24 -14.76 -13.60 19.68
N LYS A 25 -15.28 -12.37 19.84
CA LYS A 25 -16.69 -12.14 20.24
C LYS A 25 -17.65 -12.02 19.05
N ASP A 26 -17.13 -11.76 17.86
CA ASP A 26 -17.92 -11.61 16.63
C ASP A 26 -17.08 -11.96 15.38
N TYR A 27 -17.65 -11.75 14.19
CA TYR A 27 -17.02 -12.03 12.89
C TYR A 27 -16.75 -10.75 12.09
N ASN A 28 -16.64 -9.60 12.77
CA ASN A 28 -16.33 -8.34 12.11
C ASN A 28 -14.86 -8.30 11.67
N GLU A 29 -14.55 -7.36 10.77
CA GLU A 29 -13.18 -7.11 10.34
C GLU A 29 -12.33 -6.61 11.52
N PHE A 30 -11.19 -7.25 11.73
CA PHE A 30 -10.28 -6.98 12.85
C PHE A 30 -8.92 -6.45 12.39
N VAL A 31 -8.66 -6.37 11.08
CA VAL A 31 -7.48 -5.73 10.51
C VAL A 31 -7.79 -4.26 10.27
N HIS A 32 -7.05 -3.38 10.95
CA HIS A 32 -7.22 -1.94 10.83
C HIS A 32 -6.28 -1.39 9.76
N GLY A 33 -6.87 -0.77 8.73
CA GLY A 33 -6.12 -0.10 7.67
C GLY A 33 -5.45 1.19 8.15
N LEU A 34 -4.52 1.69 7.34
CA LEU A 34 -3.81 2.94 7.62
C LEU A 34 -4.75 4.14 7.62
N THR A 35 -4.60 5.04 8.58
CA THR A 35 -5.21 6.38 8.51
C THR A 35 -4.64 7.16 7.32
N PRO A 36 -5.33 8.20 6.79
CA PRO A 36 -4.80 9.00 5.68
C PRO A 36 -3.40 9.58 5.95
N LYS A 37 -3.12 9.97 7.20
CA LYS A 37 -1.79 10.46 7.61
C LYS A 37 -0.73 9.36 7.56
N GLN A 38 -1.05 8.17 8.07
CA GLN A 38 -0.14 7.02 8.02
C GLN A 38 0.08 6.56 6.58
N ALA A 39 -0.97 6.51 5.75
CA ALA A 39 -0.87 6.15 4.35
C ALA A 39 0.03 7.12 3.56
N LYS A 40 -0.11 8.43 3.80
CA LYS A 40 0.79 9.45 3.24
C LYS A 40 2.25 9.27 3.69
N GLN A 41 2.48 8.92 4.95
CA GLN A 41 3.83 8.63 5.45
C GLN A 41 4.41 7.34 4.87
N GLN A 42 3.59 6.28 4.76
CA GLN A 42 3.99 4.99 4.24
C GLN A 42 4.29 5.08 2.74
N SER A 43 3.45 5.77 1.97
CA SER A 43 3.69 5.99 0.54
C SER A 43 4.96 6.81 0.29
N ALA A 44 5.32 7.71 1.21
CA ALA A 44 6.56 8.48 1.18
C ALA A 44 7.84 7.62 1.17
N ARG A 45 7.76 6.36 1.61
CA ARG A 45 8.90 5.43 1.60
C ARG A 45 9.25 4.95 0.19
N CYS A 46 8.33 5.00 -0.78
CA CYS A 46 8.62 4.55 -2.14
C CYS A 46 9.78 5.36 -2.73
N MET A 47 10.89 4.68 -3.05
CA MET A 47 12.14 5.32 -3.47
C MET A 47 12.21 5.70 -4.96
N ASP A 48 11.16 5.40 -5.74
CA ASP A 48 11.15 5.56 -7.20
C ASP A 48 12.38 4.91 -7.87
N CYS A 49 12.54 3.60 -7.63
CA CYS A 49 13.75 2.79 -7.92
C CYS A 49 14.19 2.69 -9.40
N GLY A 50 13.52 3.36 -10.34
CA GLY A 50 13.79 3.29 -11.78
C GLY A 50 13.33 1.98 -12.45
N THR A 51 13.69 0.83 -11.88
CA THR A 51 13.18 -0.50 -12.30
C THR A 51 12.22 -1.04 -11.24
N PRO A 52 10.89 -0.88 -11.41
CA PRO A 52 9.92 -1.24 -10.39
C PRO A 52 9.69 -2.76 -10.35
N PHE A 53 10.52 -3.49 -9.59
CA PHE A 53 10.36 -4.95 -9.40
C PHE A 53 8.99 -5.32 -8.81
N CYS A 54 8.41 -4.44 -7.97
CA CYS A 54 7.07 -4.60 -7.42
C CYS A 54 5.99 -4.68 -8.51
N HIS A 55 6.17 -4.02 -9.66
CA HIS A 55 5.23 -4.07 -10.78
C HIS A 55 5.21 -5.46 -11.42
N ASN A 56 6.39 -6.01 -11.73
CA ASN A 56 6.53 -7.32 -12.36
C ASN A 56 6.10 -8.48 -11.46
N ALA A 57 6.25 -8.31 -10.14
CA ALA A 57 5.82 -9.31 -9.17
C ALA A 57 4.30 -9.29 -8.93
N CYS A 58 3.61 -8.22 -9.32
CA CYS A 58 2.15 -8.13 -9.23
C CYS A 58 1.52 -8.84 -10.45
N PRO A 59 0.70 -9.90 -10.26
CA PRO A 59 0.11 -10.64 -11.39
C PRO A 59 -0.79 -9.81 -12.31
N VAL A 60 -1.34 -8.70 -11.80
CA VAL A 60 -2.18 -7.77 -12.55
C VAL A 60 -1.42 -6.52 -13.02
N ASN A 61 -0.09 -6.49 -12.86
CA ASN A 61 0.79 -5.41 -13.31
C ASN A 61 0.34 -4.03 -12.79
N ASN A 62 0.02 -3.94 -11.49
CA ASN A 62 -0.35 -2.67 -10.88
C ASN A 62 0.79 -1.65 -10.96
N ILE A 63 0.43 -0.40 -11.29
CA ILE A 63 1.38 0.72 -11.40
C ILE A 63 1.65 1.31 -10.00
N ILE A 64 2.30 0.51 -9.13
CA ILE A 64 2.46 0.77 -7.69
C ILE A 64 3.16 2.10 -7.36
N PRO A 65 4.27 2.48 -8.01
CA PRO A 65 4.92 3.76 -7.73
C PRO A 65 4.00 4.96 -7.98
N ASP A 66 3.17 4.90 -9.03
CA ASP A 66 2.35 6.02 -9.47
C ASP A 66 1.22 6.32 -8.48
N PHE A 67 0.46 5.30 -8.06
CA PHE A 67 -0.59 5.53 -7.06
C PHE A 67 0.00 5.87 -5.68
N ASN A 68 1.20 5.38 -5.33
CA ASN A 68 1.87 5.78 -4.09
C ASN A 68 2.25 7.26 -4.10
N GLU A 69 2.76 7.76 -5.21
CA GLU A 69 3.06 9.19 -5.37
C GLU A 69 1.79 10.06 -5.26
N LEU A 70 0.68 9.59 -5.85
CA LEU A 70 -0.59 10.30 -5.76
C LEU A 70 -1.14 10.31 -4.33
N VAL A 71 -1.03 9.20 -3.60
CA VAL A 71 -1.35 9.13 -2.15
C VAL A 71 -0.46 10.08 -1.34
N TYR A 72 0.85 10.15 -1.64
CA TYR A 72 1.76 11.07 -0.96
C TYR A 72 1.36 12.55 -1.17
N ARG A 73 0.79 12.87 -2.33
CA ARG A 73 0.30 14.21 -2.70
C ARG A 73 -1.12 14.51 -2.20
N ASP A 74 -1.76 13.60 -1.46
CA ASP A 74 -3.18 13.65 -1.09
C ASP A 74 -4.16 13.68 -2.28
N ASP A 75 -3.73 13.24 -3.47
CA ASP A 75 -4.60 13.11 -4.65
C ASP A 75 -5.26 11.71 -4.71
N TRP A 76 -6.12 11.47 -3.73
CA TRP A 76 -6.80 10.19 -3.52
C TRP A 76 -7.66 9.75 -4.70
N ARG A 77 -8.25 10.73 -5.42
CA ARG A 77 -9.11 10.44 -6.56
C ARG A 77 -8.29 9.87 -7.71
N GLN A 78 -7.21 10.54 -8.11
CA GLN A 78 -6.35 10.03 -9.18
C GLN A 78 -5.64 8.74 -8.75
N ALA A 79 -5.23 8.63 -7.48
CA ALA A 79 -4.63 7.40 -6.96
C ALA A 79 -5.56 6.19 -7.17
N ASN A 80 -6.85 6.36 -6.87
CA ASN A 80 -7.85 5.31 -7.08
C ASN A 80 -8.10 5.05 -8.58
N GLU A 81 -8.19 6.09 -9.42
CA GLU A 81 -8.37 5.93 -10.87
C GLU A 81 -7.20 5.14 -11.49
N VAL A 82 -5.95 5.43 -11.07
CA VAL A 82 -4.76 4.67 -11.48
C VAL A 82 -4.81 3.23 -10.98
N LEU A 83 -5.11 3.00 -9.70
CA LEU A 83 -5.19 1.66 -9.14
C LEU A 83 -6.28 0.80 -9.83
N GLN A 84 -7.44 1.39 -10.12
CA GLN A 84 -8.53 0.71 -10.81
C GLN A 84 -8.26 0.45 -12.30
N SER A 85 -7.32 1.17 -12.91
CA SER A 85 -6.98 0.99 -14.33
C SER A 85 -6.42 -0.41 -14.64
N THR A 86 -5.80 -1.06 -13.65
CA THR A 86 -5.19 -2.39 -13.76
C THR A 86 -5.84 -3.45 -12.87
N ASN A 87 -6.63 -3.03 -11.88
CA ASN A 87 -7.23 -3.92 -10.89
C ASN A 87 -8.71 -3.62 -10.69
N ASN A 88 -9.58 -4.56 -11.06
CA ASN A 88 -11.02 -4.39 -10.93
C ASN A 88 -11.52 -4.40 -9.48
N PHE A 89 -10.75 -4.98 -8.55
CA PHE A 89 -11.15 -5.22 -7.16
C PHE A 89 -10.00 -4.89 -6.17
N PRO A 90 -9.52 -3.64 -6.15
CA PRO A 90 -8.42 -3.22 -5.27
C PRO A 90 -8.75 -3.40 -3.78
N GLU A 91 -10.00 -3.22 -3.39
CA GLU A 91 -10.49 -3.39 -2.03
C GLU A 91 -10.43 -4.84 -1.55
N PHE A 92 -10.60 -5.80 -2.46
CA PHE A 92 -10.47 -7.22 -2.13
C PHE A 92 -9.01 -7.64 -2.14
N THR A 93 -8.32 -7.39 -3.25
CA THR A 93 -6.92 -7.79 -3.43
C THR A 93 -6.00 -7.14 -2.39
N GLY A 94 -6.26 -5.90 -1.97
CA GLY A 94 -5.51 -5.25 -0.89
C GLY A 94 -5.64 -5.95 0.47
N ARG A 95 -6.65 -6.78 0.69
CA ARG A 95 -6.84 -7.53 1.95
C ARG A 95 -6.37 -8.98 1.88
N ILE A 96 -6.61 -9.66 0.76
CA ILE A 96 -6.41 -11.12 0.67
C ILE A 96 -5.17 -11.53 -0.11
N CYS A 97 -4.54 -10.61 -0.85
CA CYS A 97 -3.36 -10.93 -1.63
C CYS A 97 -2.19 -11.26 -0.69
N PRO A 98 -1.39 -12.30 -0.96
CA PRO A 98 -0.18 -12.60 -0.20
C PRO A 98 0.97 -11.60 -0.48
N ALA A 99 0.67 -10.45 -1.10
CA ALA A 99 1.57 -9.35 -1.39
C ALA A 99 2.95 -9.73 -2.00
N PRO A 100 3.01 -10.46 -3.14
CA PRO A 100 4.29 -10.78 -3.80
C PRO A 100 5.05 -9.51 -4.25
N CYS A 101 4.32 -8.42 -4.48
CA CYS A 101 4.90 -7.11 -4.78
C CYS A 101 5.72 -6.52 -3.62
N GLU A 102 5.40 -6.84 -2.37
CA GLU A 102 6.21 -6.44 -1.21
C GLU A 102 7.50 -7.25 -1.11
N ALA A 103 7.42 -8.57 -1.33
CA ALA A 103 8.60 -9.44 -1.31
C ALA A 103 9.61 -9.11 -2.43
N ALA A 104 9.12 -8.56 -3.54
CA ALA A 104 9.96 -8.09 -4.64
C ALA A 104 10.37 -6.61 -4.52
N CYS A 105 9.92 -5.89 -3.48
CA CYS A 105 10.29 -4.50 -3.30
C CYS A 105 11.81 -4.37 -3.12
N THR A 106 12.39 -3.26 -3.60
CA THR A 106 13.83 -2.98 -3.44
C THR A 106 14.21 -2.63 -2.00
N LEU A 107 13.22 -2.31 -1.15
CA LEU A 107 13.39 -1.95 0.26
C LEU A 107 13.30 -3.14 1.20
#